data_AF-A0A7K8AA07-F1
#
_entry.id   AF-A0A7K8AA07-F1
#
_cell.length_a   1.000
_cell.length_b   1.000
_cell.length_c   1.000
_cell.angle_alpha   90.00
_cell.angle_beta   90.00
_cell.angle_gamma   90.00
#
_symmetry.space_group_name_H-M   'P 1'
#
loop_
_entity.id
_entity.type
_entity.pdbx_description
1 polymer ?
#
loop_
_entity_poly.entity_id
_entity_poly.type
_entity_poly.pdbx_seq_one_letter_code
_entity_poly.pdbx_strand_id
1 'polypeptide(L)'
;LPKAARVSHLKSIMCLSFYELVGASSRDVVYLALPLYHMAGSLLGVVGCLGIGATCVLKEKFSASQFWADCRAEGVTVFQYIGELCRYLVNQPQRPGERQHGLRLAVGSGLRPDVWRSFQQRFGPVRIVETYGMSEGNVTLFNYTG
;
A
#
# COMPACT_ATOMS: atom_id res chain seq x y z
N LEU A 1 -3.31 -1.05 28.29
CA LEU A 1 -3.54 0.31 27.72
C LEU A 1 -2.50 0.56 26.62
N PRO A 2 -2.87 1.10 25.45
CA PRO A 2 -1.91 1.44 24.39
C PRO A 2 -0.91 2.51 24.88
N LYS A 3 0.36 2.35 24.51
CA LYS A 3 1.44 3.30 24.84
C LYS A 3 1.72 4.22 23.65
N ALA A 4 1.98 5.49 23.91
CA ALA A 4 2.40 6.43 22.88
C ALA A 4 3.84 6.12 22.45
N ALA A 5 4.05 5.87 21.16
CA ALA A 5 5.38 5.69 20.60
C ALA A 5 5.98 7.04 20.21
N ARG A 6 7.23 7.31 20.61
CA ARG A 6 7.93 8.54 20.24
C ARG A 6 8.52 8.40 18.84
N VAL A 7 8.03 9.18 17.89
CA VAL A 7 8.55 9.24 16.51
C VAL A 7 9.49 10.44 16.38
N SER A 8 10.76 10.18 16.08
CA SER A 8 11.76 11.24 15.86
C SER A 8 11.72 11.75 14.42
N HIS A 9 12.23 12.97 14.18
CA HIS A 9 12.42 13.49 12.81
C HIS A 9 13.30 12.57 11.97
N LEU A 10 14.35 11.98 12.56
CA LEU A 10 15.20 11.00 11.88
C LEU A 10 14.37 9.81 11.36
N LYS A 11 13.40 9.31 12.15
CA LYS A 11 12.50 8.25 11.71
C LYS A 11 11.63 8.69 10.54
N SER A 12 11.09 9.90 10.56
CA SER A 12 10.35 10.46 9.43
C SER A 12 11.23 10.58 8.17
N ILE A 13 12.48 11.03 8.30
CA ILE A 13 13.43 11.11 7.19
C ILE A 13 13.73 9.72 6.62
N MET A 14 13.96 8.71 7.46
CA MET A 14 14.16 7.33 7.00
C MET A 14 12.96 6.79 6.21
N CYS A 15 11.73 7.20 6.56
CA CYS A 15 10.53 6.80 5.84
C CYS A 15 10.42 7.41 4.43
N LEU A 16 11.17 8.46 4.08
CA LEU A 16 11.21 9.00 2.71
C LEU A 16 11.64 7.93 1.69
N SER A 17 12.56 7.04 2.09
CA SER A 17 13.09 5.98 1.22
C SER A 17 12.16 4.76 1.10
N PHE A 18 11.01 4.75 1.77
CA PHE A 18 10.15 3.55 1.85
C PHE A 18 9.75 2.99 0.49
N TYR A 19 9.23 3.85 -0.41
CA TYR A 19 8.79 3.41 -1.73
C TYR A 19 9.94 3.08 -2.66
N GLU A 20 11.07 3.79 -2.55
CA GLU A 20 12.29 3.49 -3.31
C GLU A 20 12.78 2.06 -3.01
N LEU A 21 12.83 1.67 -1.73
CA LEU A 21 13.27 0.35 -1.29
C LEU A 21 12.41 -0.80 -1.83
N VAL A 22 11.14 -0.54 -2.16
CA VAL A 22 10.22 -1.55 -2.73
C VAL A 22 10.09 -1.44 -4.26
N GLY A 23 10.91 -0.60 -4.91
CA GLY A 23 10.97 -0.46 -6.35
C GLY A 23 9.88 0.44 -6.95
N ALA A 24 9.44 1.45 -6.20
CA ALA A 24 8.64 2.57 -6.69
C ALA A 24 9.50 3.81 -6.96
N SER A 25 8.98 4.71 -7.79
CA SER A 25 9.69 5.85 -8.36
C SER A 25 8.78 7.06 -8.53
N SER A 26 9.33 8.22 -8.87
CA SER A 26 8.57 9.45 -9.16
C SER A 26 7.53 9.33 -10.26
N ARG A 27 7.58 8.28 -11.09
CA ARG A 27 6.59 8.02 -12.16
C ARG A 27 5.35 7.30 -11.67
N ASP A 28 5.33 6.88 -10.41
CA ASP A 28 4.23 6.12 -9.84
C ASP A 28 3.12 7.00 -9.28
N VAL A 29 1.92 6.42 -9.23
CA VAL A 29 0.76 6.99 -8.57
C VAL A 29 0.36 6.06 -7.42
N VAL A 30 0.53 6.54 -6.19
CA VAL A 30 0.28 5.80 -4.96
C VAL A 30 -1.16 6.01 -4.50
N TYR A 31 -1.94 4.94 -4.41
CA TYR A 31 -3.26 4.95 -3.81
C TYR A 31 -3.16 4.69 -2.29
N LEU A 32 -3.67 5.64 -1.51
CA LEU A 32 -3.62 5.63 -0.06
C LEU A 32 -5.01 5.88 0.53
N ALA A 33 -5.53 4.89 1.26
CA ALA A 33 -6.80 4.99 1.99
C ALA A 33 -6.67 4.58 3.47
N LEU A 34 -5.43 4.60 3.99
CA LEU A 34 -5.12 4.26 5.37
C LEU A 34 -5.21 5.51 6.26
N PRO A 35 -5.64 5.39 7.52
CA PRO A 35 -5.76 6.55 8.39
C PRO A 35 -4.41 7.21 8.66
N LEU A 36 -4.35 8.54 8.49
CA LEU A 36 -3.09 9.30 8.63
C LEU A 36 -2.58 9.35 10.08
N TYR A 37 -3.45 9.15 11.07
CA TYR A 37 -3.02 9.00 12.47
C TYR A 37 -2.26 7.69 12.73
N HIS A 38 -2.27 6.75 11.78
CA HIS A 38 -1.49 5.52 11.84
C HIS A 38 -0.21 5.65 11.00
N MET A 39 0.89 5.06 11.47
CA MET A 39 2.21 5.10 10.83
C MET A 39 2.19 4.65 9.36
N ALA A 40 1.40 3.61 9.06
CA ALA A 40 1.26 3.09 7.69
C ALA A 40 0.61 4.11 6.73
N GLY A 41 -0.26 4.98 7.25
CA GLY A 41 -0.88 6.06 6.49
C GLY A 41 0.02 7.28 6.35
N SER A 42 0.46 7.83 7.49
CA SER A 42 1.28 9.05 7.49
C SER A 42 2.71 8.84 7.02
N LEU A 43 3.50 8.03 7.73
CA LEU A 43 4.93 7.94 7.44
C LEU A 43 5.22 7.06 6.23
N LEU A 44 4.66 5.85 6.16
CA LEU A 44 4.93 4.97 5.02
C LEU A 44 4.19 5.42 3.76
N GLY A 45 2.92 5.80 3.90
CA GLY A 45 2.09 6.31 2.81
C GLY A 45 2.50 7.70 2.34
N VAL A 46 2.19 8.75 3.12
CA VAL A 46 2.41 10.14 2.68
C VAL A 46 3.89 10.50 2.61
N VAL A 47 4.66 10.30 3.70
CA VAL A 47 6.08 10.69 3.72
C VAL A 47 6.90 9.85 2.74
N GLY A 48 6.66 8.55 2.65
CA GLY A 48 7.28 7.71 1.61
C GLY A 48 6.99 8.21 0.20
N CYS A 49 5.74 8.60 -0.09
CA CYS A 49 5.36 9.11 -1.42
C CYS A 49 6.08 10.43 -1.76
N LEU A 50 6.18 11.33 -0.76
CA LEU A 50 6.95 12.57 -0.88
C LEU A 50 8.44 12.30 -1.16
N GLY A 51 9.02 11.28 -0.53
CA GLY A 51 10.43 10.95 -0.67
C GLY A 51 10.84 10.56 -2.09
N ILE A 52 9.95 9.90 -2.83
CA ILE A 52 10.18 9.57 -4.25
C ILE A 52 9.62 10.61 -5.22
N GLY A 53 8.95 11.66 -4.73
CA GLY A 53 8.31 12.68 -5.57
C GLY A 53 7.17 12.15 -6.44
N ALA A 54 6.43 11.13 -5.96
CA ALA A 54 5.33 10.51 -6.67
C ALA A 54 3.98 11.22 -6.40
N THR A 55 2.96 10.91 -7.22
CA THR A 55 1.60 11.39 -6.99
C THR A 55 0.91 10.54 -5.93
N CYS A 56 0.26 11.17 -4.95
CA CYS A 56 -0.53 10.50 -3.92
C CYS A 56 -2.03 10.70 -4.14
N VAL A 57 -2.74 9.63 -4.49
CA VAL A 57 -4.21 9.57 -4.49
C VAL A 57 -4.67 9.25 -3.06
N LEU A 58 -4.87 10.30 -2.27
CA LEU A 58 -5.33 10.18 -0.90
C LEU A 58 -6.85 10.13 -0.84
N LYS A 59 -7.39 9.04 -0.32
CA LYS A 59 -8.84 8.84 -0.13
C LYS A 59 -9.21 9.02 1.33
N GLU A 60 -10.31 9.73 1.56
CA GLU A 60 -10.89 9.90 2.91
C GLU A 60 -11.29 8.55 3.54
N LYS A 61 -11.82 7.64 2.72
CA LYS A 61 -12.25 6.31 3.14
C LYS A 61 -12.03 5.29 2.03
N PHE A 62 -11.57 4.09 2.40
CA PHE A 62 -11.49 2.98 1.47
C PHE A 62 -12.89 2.48 1.04
N SER A 63 -13.06 2.26 -0.26
CA SER A 63 -14.25 1.64 -0.83
C SER A 63 -13.85 0.52 -1.78
N ALA A 64 -14.13 -0.73 -1.39
CA ALA A 64 -13.79 -1.91 -2.19
C ALA A 64 -14.51 -1.91 -3.56
N SER A 65 -15.72 -1.35 -3.61
CA SER A 65 -16.52 -1.30 -4.84
C SER A 65 -16.07 -0.21 -5.82
N GLN A 66 -15.34 0.81 -5.35
CA GLN A 66 -14.81 1.90 -6.18
C GLN A 66 -13.32 1.78 -6.49
N PHE A 67 -12.57 1.01 -5.69
CA PHE A 67 -11.11 0.89 -5.81
C PHE A 67 -10.62 0.72 -7.26
N TRP A 68 -11.17 -0.23 -8.01
CA TRP A 68 -10.72 -0.47 -9.39
C TRP A 68 -11.13 0.64 -10.37
N ALA A 69 -12.22 1.34 -10.10
CA ALA A 69 -12.62 2.51 -10.89
C ALA A 69 -11.65 3.67 -10.62
N ASP A 70 -11.33 3.93 -9.36
CA ASP A 70 -10.32 4.91 -8.95
C ASP A 70 -8.95 4.57 -9.56
N CYS A 71 -8.54 3.30 -9.53
CA CYS A 71 -7.27 2.88 -10.12
C CYS A 71 -7.16 3.20 -11.61
N ARG A 72 -8.27 3.09 -12.35
CA ARG A 72 -8.32 3.45 -13.77
C ARG A 72 -8.34 4.95 -13.98
N ALA A 73 -9.20 5.66 -13.24
CA ALA A 73 -9.41 7.09 -13.40
C ALA A 73 -8.13 7.89 -13.07
N GLU A 74 -7.44 7.50 -12.01
CA GLU A 74 -6.27 8.21 -11.50
C GLU A 74 -4.94 7.60 -11.97
N GLY A 75 -4.98 6.53 -12.77
CA GLY A 75 -3.76 5.86 -13.25
C GLY A 75 -2.91 5.25 -12.13
N VAL A 76 -3.53 4.69 -11.10
CA VAL A 76 -2.83 4.10 -9.93
C VAL A 76 -1.91 2.97 -10.36
N THR A 77 -0.66 3.04 -9.91
CA THR A 77 0.37 2.01 -10.14
C THR A 77 0.83 1.33 -8.85
N VAL A 78 0.67 1.99 -7.70
CA VAL A 78 1.08 1.47 -6.37
C VAL A 78 -0.09 1.51 -5.39
N PHE A 79 -0.31 0.44 -4.64
CA PHE A 79 -1.34 0.39 -3.59
C PHE A 79 -0.70 0.17 -2.21
N GLN A 80 -0.86 1.14 -1.32
CA GLN A 80 -0.51 0.99 0.10
C GLN A 80 -1.65 0.28 0.84
N TYR A 81 -1.41 -0.97 1.26
CA TYR A 81 -2.48 -1.81 1.82
C TYR A 81 -2.23 -2.24 3.27
N ILE A 82 -3.32 -2.71 3.90
CA ILE A 82 -3.30 -3.69 4.99
C ILE A 82 -4.07 -4.91 4.50
N GLY A 83 -3.68 -6.12 4.92
CA GLY A 83 -4.20 -7.35 4.29
C GLY A 83 -5.72 -7.47 4.24
N GLU A 84 -6.40 -6.83 5.20
CA GLU A 84 -7.85 -6.74 5.25
C GLU A 84 -8.47 -5.99 4.05
N LEU A 85 -7.82 -4.96 3.53
CA LEU A 85 -8.30 -4.27 2.31
C LEU A 85 -8.26 -5.21 1.10
N CYS A 86 -7.18 -5.99 0.96
CA CYS A 86 -7.07 -7.00 -0.09
C CYS A 86 -8.14 -8.09 0.08
N ARG A 87 -8.45 -8.49 1.32
CA ARG A 87 -9.56 -9.41 1.62
C ARG A 87 -10.90 -8.83 1.17
N TYR A 88 -11.16 -7.55 1.43
CA TYR A 88 -12.38 -6.89 0.94
C TYR A 88 -12.47 -6.87 -0.58
N LEU A 89 -11.36 -6.62 -1.28
CA LEU A 89 -11.30 -6.64 -2.74
C LEU A 89 -11.61 -8.04 -3.29
N VAL A 90 -10.94 -9.07 -2.77
CA VAL A 90 -11.16 -10.47 -3.18
C VAL A 90 -12.59 -10.93 -2.92
N ASN A 91 -13.25 -10.40 -1.89
CA ASN A 91 -14.63 -10.77 -1.54
C ASN A 91 -15.72 -9.93 -2.22
N GLN A 92 -15.37 -8.92 -3.04
CA GLN A 92 -16.37 -8.20 -3.84
C GLN A 92 -17.01 -9.16 -4.87
N PRO A 93 -18.28 -8.95 -5.26
CA PRO A 93 -18.84 -9.59 -6.44
C PRO A 93 -17.92 -9.38 -7.66
N GLN A 94 -17.70 -10.42 -8.46
CA GLN A 94 -16.88 -10.31 -9.67
C GLN A 94 -17.50 -9.33 -10.66
N ARG A 95 -16.65 -8.50 -11.27
CA ARG A 95 -17.05 -7.50 -12.27
C ARG A 95 -16.17 -7.61 -13.51
N PRO A 96 -16.70 -7.31 -14.71
CA PRO A 96 -15.88 -7.17 -15.90
C PRO A 96 -14.80 -6.08 -15.72
N GLY A 97 -13.64 -6.27 -16.35
CA GLY A 97 -12.57 -5.28 -16.35
C GLY A 97 -11.76 -5.18 -15.04
N GLU A 98 -11.86 -6.16 -14.14
CA GLU A 98 -11.07 -6.21 -12.89
C GLU A 98 -9.56 -6.37 -13.08
N ARG A 99 -9.11 -6.64 -14.31
CA ARG A 99 -7.69 -6.65 -14.70
C ARG A 99 -7.28 -5.47 -15.55
N GLN A 100 -8.23 -4.58 -15.89
CA GLN A 100 -7.98 -3.38 -16.67
C GLN A 100 -7.55 -2.25 -15.72
N HIS A 101 -6.35 -2.35 -15.16
CA HIS A 101 -5.78 -1.36 -14.24
C HIS A 101 -4.26 -1.30 -14.39
N GLY A 102 -3.66 -0.17 -14.00
CA GLY A 102 -2.20 0.03 -14.03
C GLY A 102 -1.45 -0.51 -12.80
N LEU A 103 -2.15 -1.10 -11.83
CA LEU A 103 -1.56 -1.53 -10.57
C LEU A 103 -0.45 -2.57 -10.82
N ARG A 104 0.79 -2.22 -10.48
CA ARG A 104 1.98 -3.07 -10.65
C ARG A 104 2.59 -3.52 -9.33
N LEU A 105 2.38 -2.75 -8.26
CA LEU A 105 2.95 -2.98 -6.94
C LEU A 105 1.86 -2.78 -5.87
N ALA A 106 1.71 -3.76 -5.00
CA ALA A 106 0.98 -3.61 -3.74
C ALA A 106 1.98 -3.78 -2.61
N VAL A 107 2.07 -2.82 -1.70
CA VAL A 107 2.99 -2.86 -0.57
C VAL A 107 2.24 -2.58 0.72
N GLY A 108 2.51 -3.37 1.75
CA GLY A 108 1.70 -3.34 2.95
C GLY A 108 2.09 -4.44 3.92
N SER A 109 1.15 -4.82 4.78
CA SER A 109 1.40 -5.85 5.79
C SER A 109 0.14 -6.66 6.09
N GLY A 110 0.33 -7.92 6.46
CA GLY A 110 -0.72 -8.78 6.99
C GLY A 110 -1.56 -9.46 5.90
N LEU A 111 -1.05 -9.58 4.67
CA LEU A 111 -1.73 -10.32 3.62
C LEU A 111 -1.67 -11.83 3.90
N ARG A 112 -2.84 -12.43 4.11
CA ARG A 112 -2.94 -13.87 4.34
C ARG A 112 -2.62 -14.65 3.05
N PRO A 113 -1.97 -15.83 3.12
CA PRO A 113 -1.58 -16.60 1.93
C PRO A 113 -2.74 -16.97 0.99
N ASP A 114 -3.92 -17.29 1.53
CA ASP A 114 -5.14 -17.59 0.77
C ASP A 114 -5.68 -16.37 0.03
N VAL A 115 -5.65 -15.20 0.68
CA VAL A 115 -6.04 -13.92 0.09
C VAL A 115 -5.04 -13.51 -0.99
N TRP A 116 -3.73 -13.69 -0.76
CA TRP A 116 -2.69 -13.44 -1.76
C TRP A 116 -2.94 -14.23 -3.04
N ARG A 117 -3.15 -15.55 -2.92
CA ARG A 117 -3.40 -16.42 -4.08
C ARG A 117 -4.64 -15.98 -4.85
N SER A 118 -5.73 -15.71 -4.13
CA SER A 118 -6.97 -15.22 -4.73
C SER A 118 -6.81 -13.85 -5.40
N PHE A 119 -6.04 -12.95 -4.79
CA PHE A 119 -5.74 -11.63 -5.33
C PHE A 119 -5.00 -11.74 -6.67
N GLN A 120 -3.91 -12.52 -6.71
CA GLN A 120 -3.14 -12.74 -7.95
C GLN A 120 -3.97 -13.42 -9.04
N GLN A 121 -4.78 -14.42 -8.67
CA GLN A 121 -5.65 -15.11 -9.61
C GLN A 121 -6.73 -14.20 -10.20
N ARG A 122 -7.29 -13.29 -9.41
CA ARG A 122 -8.40 -12.44 -9.85
C ARG A 122 -7.93 -11.20 -10.60
N PHE A 123 -7.02 -10.45 -10.00
CA PHE A 123 -6.61 -9.12 -10.47
C PHE A 123 -5.36 -9.13 -11.35
N GLY A 124 -4.71 -10.29 -11.50
CA GLY A 124 -3.54 -10.44 -12.36
C GLY A 124 -2.22 -10.25 -11.59
N PRO A 125 -1.07 -10.28 -12.29
CA PRO A 125 0.24 -10.35 -11.67
C PRO A 125 0.66 -8.98 -11.10
N VAL A 126 0.26 -8.71 -9.86
CA VAL A 126 0.73 -7.56 -9.10
C VAL A 126 1.89 -8.02 -8.23
N ARG A 127 3.02 -7.30 -8.25
CA ARG A 127 4.10 -7.60 -7.29
C ARG A 127 3.61 -7.21 -5.89
N ILE A 128 3.61 -8.17 -4.97
CA ILE A 128 3.19 -7.92 -3.59
C ILE A 128 4.42 -7.89 -2.69
N VAL A 129 4.61 -6.79 -1.98
CA VAL A 129 5.68 -6.63 -1.00
C VAL A 129 5.06 -6.54 0.40
N GLU A 130 5.23 -7.61 1.17
CA GLU A 130 4.92 -7.68 2.59
C GLU A 130 6.04 -7.03 3.40
N THR A 131 5.64 -6.11 4.26
CA THR A 131 6.48 -5.39 5.20
C THR A 131 6.18 -5.89 6.60
N TYR A 132 7.23 -6.24 7.34
CA TYR A 132 7.13 -6.58 8.75
C TYR A 132 7.93 -5.57 9.56
N GLY A 133 7.24 -4.83 10.42
CA GLY A 133 7.84 -3.80 11.26
C GLY A 133 6.89 -3.41 12.38
N MET A 134 7.39 -2.60 13.30
CA MET A 134 6.63 -2.09 14.44
C MET A 134 6.90 -0.60 14.63
N SER A 135 5.91 0.14 15.14
CA SER A 135 6.00 1.58 15.37
C SER A 135 7.15 1.97 16.30
N GLU A 136 7.51 1.10 17.26
CA GLU A 136 8.60 1.28 18.22
C GLU A 136 9.97 0.83 17.68
N GLY A 137 10.00 0.10 16.57
CA GLY A 137 11.20 -0.49 15.98
C GLY A 137 11.87 0.44 14.96
N ASN A 138 13.17 0.24 14.76
CA ASN A 138 13.96 0.98 13.76
C ASN A 138 14.25 0.16 12.50
N VAL A 139 13.83 -1.10 12.48
CA VAL A 139 14.07 -2.04 11.37
C VAL A 139 12.73 -2.46 10.78
N THR A 140 12.67 -2.50 9.46
CA THR A 140 11.56 -3.08 8.69
C THR A 140 12.13 -4.14 7.78
N LEU A 141 11.47 -5.30 7.74
CA LEU A 141 11.80 -6.41 6.83
C LEU A 141 10.86 -6.40 5.64
N PHE A 142 11.36 -6.84 4.49
CA PHE A 142 10.63 -6.93 3.23
C PHE A 142 10.86 -8.32 2.61
N ASN A 143 9.84 -8.90 1.98
CA ASN A 143 10.03 -10.07 1.10
C ASN A 143 10.69 -9.64 -0.22
N TYR A 144 12.02 -9.62 -0.24
CA TYR A 144 12.80 -9.11 -1.38
C TYR A 144 12.39 -9.69 -2.75
N THR A 145 12.08 -11.00 -2.78
CA THR A 145 11.75 -11.72 -4.02
C THR A 145 10.32 -11.56 -4.50
N GLY A 146 9.42 -10.94 -3.70
CA GLY A 146 7.98 -10.93 -3.98
C GLY A 146 7.34 -12.28 -3.68
#